data_AF-T1D6K9-F1
#
_entry.id   AF-T1D6K9-F1
#
_cell.length_a   1.000
_cell.length_b   1.000
_cell.length_c   1.000
_cell.angle_alpha   90.00
_cell.angle_beta   90.00
_cell.angle_gamma   90.00
#
_symmetry.space_group_name_H-M   'P 1'
#
loop_
_entity.id
_entity.type
_entity.pdbx_description
1 polymer ?
#
loop_
_entity_poly.entity_id
_entity_poly.type
_entity_poly.pdbx_seq_one_letter_code
_entity_poly.pdbx_strand_id
1 'polypeptide(L)'
;MNEEYKITDSSARVILDSRGNATVEATVRIGDMSGTCGAPSGASTGATEVIPFRNGSARETVEIFYSKVKQRILGFNAFNQNGFDDLLREIDGSENFSEIGGNLSTALSIACAKAVSRKLDIPLYRYVGGNFRAKLPKPLGNVIGGGKHAINGTTIQEFLVSNNADSFLKAIMVNAKIHKRVGKLLTEKLGGQSIGVGDERAWVASISDEDAMDILKTACNEVSSEETVNVVSGFRSCRLLNFFDGSS
;
A
#
# COMPACT_ATOMS: atom_id res chain seq x y z
N MET A 1 -10.12 -17.87 -30.27
CA MET A 1 -9.41 -17.29 -29.12
C MET A 1 -8.30 -16.41 -29.67
N ASN A 2 -8.15 -15.16 -29.22
CA ASN A 2 -7.04 -14.31 -29.66
C ASN A 2 -5.72 -14.88 -29.13
N GLU A 3 -4.96 -15.54 -30.02
CA GLU A 3 -3.59 -16.04 -29.75
C GLU A 3 -2.65 -14.94 -29.24
N GLU A 4 -2.97 -13.69 -29.55
CA GLU A 4 -2.19 -12.51 -29.21
C GLU A 4 -2.03 -12.27 -27.69
N TYR A 5 -3.00 -12.66 -26.86
CA TYR A 5 -3.00 -12.36 -25.42
C TYR A 5 -2.68 -13.56 -24.55
N LYS A 6 -2.16 -14.63 -25.13
CA LYS A 6 -1.76 -15.81 -24.36
C LYS A 6 -0.52 -15.53 -23.53
N ILE A 7 -0.55 -16.00 -22.28
CA ILE A 7 0.64 -15.99 -21.42
C ILE A 7 1.70 -16.91 -22.02
N THR A 8 2.84 -16.34 -22.41
CA THR A 8 3.95 -17.07 -23.03
C THR A 8 4.97 -17.56 -22.01
N ASP A 9 5.15 -16.83 -20.90
CA ASP A 9 6.01 -17.23 -19.79
C ASP A 9 5.60 -16.51 -18.50
N SER A 10 6.05 -17.03 -17.37
CA SER A 10 5.88 -16.42 -16.05
C SER A 10 7.01 -16.84 -15.10
N SER A 11 7.33 -15.96 -14.16
CA SER A 11 8.38 -16.20 -13.16
C SER A 11 8.05 -15.56 -11.84
N ALA A 12 8.48 -16.16 -10.73
CA ALA A 12 8.43 -15.58 -9.40
C ALA A 12 9.81 -15.62 -8.73
N ARG A 13 10.09 -14.63 -7.87
CA ARG A 13 11.31 -14.56 -7.06
C ARG A 13 11.03 -13.89 -5.72
N VAL A 14 11.94 -14.12 -4.77
CA VAL A 14 11.93 -13.43 -3.47
C VAL A 14 12.63 -12.09 -3.61
N ILE A 15 12.01 -11.04 -3.09
CA ILE A 15 12.58 -9.69 -2.95
C ILE A 15 12.42 -9.20 -1.51
N LEU A 16 12.96 -8.03 -1.17
CA LEU A 16 12.79 -7.41 0.14
C LEU A 16 11.78 -6.26 0.07
N ASP A 17 10.93 -6.16 1.09
CA ASP A 17 10.04 -5.01 1.30
C ASP A 17 10.78 -3.80 1.91
N SER A 18 10.08 -2.69 2.13
CA SER A 18 10.65 -1.47 2.70
C SER A 18 11.17 -1.61 4.14
N ARG A 19 10.81 -2.71 4.83
CA ARG A 19 11.24 -3.05 6.19
C ARG A 19 12.32 -4.14 6.21
N GLY A 20 12.77 -4.59 5.03
CA GLY A 20 13.77 -5.64 4.90
C GLY A 20 13.22 -7.06 5.07
N ASN A 21 11.89 -7.25 5.09
CA ASN A 21 11.28 -8.57 5.14
C ASN A 21 11.19 -9.18 3.76
N ALA A 22 11.29 -10.50 3.67
CA ALA A 22 11.11 -11.22 2.42
C ALA A 22 9.65 -11.13 1.92
N THR A 23 9.47 -10.80 0.65
CA THR A 23 8.19 -10.84 -0.07
C THR A 23 8.37 -11.42 -1.47
N VAL A 24 7.28 -11.63 -2.18
CA VAL A 24 7.26 -12.27 -3.50
C VAL A 24 7.08 -11.22 -4.59
N GLU A 25 7.86 -11.34 -5.65
CA GLU A 25 7.65 -10.63 -6.92
C GLU A 25 7.31 -11.62 -8.01
N ALA A 26 6.26 -11.32 -8.78
CA ALA A 26 5.84 -12.12 -9.93
C ALA A 26 5.93 -11.31 -11.22
N THR A 27 6.25 -12.01 -12.31
CA THR A 27 6.26 -11.49 -13.68
C THR A 27 5.42 -12.37 -14.58
N VAL A 28 4.58 -11.75 -15.41
CA VAL A 28 3.78 -12.39 -16.47
C VAL A 28 4.21 -11.84 -17.82
N ARG A 29 4.41 -12.71 -18.82
CA ARG A 29 4.80 -12.35 -20.19
C ARG A 29 3.72 -12.73 -21.21
N ILE A 30 3.54 -11.87 -22.22
CA ILE A 30 2.60 -12.02 -23.34
C ILE A 30 3.33 -11.62 -24.63
N GLY A 31 3.95 -12.59 -25.30
CA GLY A 31 4.91 -12.32 -26.38
C GLY A 31 6.09 -11.51 -25.84
N ASP A 32 6.38 -10.36 -26.46
CA ASP A 32 7.48 -9.47 -26.06
C ASP A 32 7.16 -8.53 -24.90
N MET A 33 5.89 -8.46 -24.50
CA MET A 33 5.44 -7.59 -23.40
C MET A 33 5.44 -8.35 -22.07
N SER A 34 5.75 -7.64 -20.99
CA SER A 34 5.73 -8.21 -19.64
C SER A 34 5.18 -7.25 -18.61
N GLY A 35 4.65 -7.77 -17.51
CA GLY A 35 4.26 -7.00 -16.34
C GLY A 35 4.86 -7.63 -15.09
N THR A 36 5.33 -6.81 -14.16
CA THR A 36 5.98 -7.25 -12.91
C THR A 36 5.37 -6.54 -11.72
N CYS A 37 5.15 -7.27 -10.63
CA CYS A 37 4.64 -6.73 -9.38
C CYS A 37 5.24 -7.45 -8.17
N GLY A 38 5.73 -6.67 -7.19
CA GLY A 38 6.00 -7.15 -5.84
C GLY A 38 4.72 -7.11 -5.00
N ALA A 39 4.51 -8.12 -4.16
CA ALA A 39 3.41 -8.15 -3.22
C ALA A 39 3.71 -7.23 -2.03
N PRO A 40 2.77 -6.34 -1.63
CA PRO A 40 2.92 -5.58 -0.40
C PRO A 40 2.86 -6.52 0.81
N SER A 41 3.54 -6.17 1.89
CA SER A 41 3.48 -6.88 3.17
C SER A 41 2.88 -5.93 4.21
N GLY A 42 1.66 -6.19 4.65
CA GLY A 42 1.01 -5.43 5.70
C GLY A 42 1.53 -5.82 7.10
N ALA A 43 1.57 -4.86 8.04
CA ALA A 43 1.86 -5.15 9.46
C ALA A 43 0.61 -5.62 10.23
N SER A 44 -0.58 -5.38 9.68
CA SER A 44 -1.86 -5.57 10.35
C SER A 44 -2.67 -6.61 9.60
N THR A 45 -2.49 -7.88 9.94
CA THR A 45 -3.33 -8.98 9.44
C THR A 45 -4.56 -9.12 10.33
N GLY A 46 -5.72 -8.65 9.88
CA GLY A 46 -7.00 -8.98 10.50
C GLY A 46 -7.24 -10.49 10.54
N ALA A 47 -8.02 -10.98 11.51
CA ALA A 47 -8.28 -12.42 11.68
C ALA A 47 -9.01 -13.07 10.48
N THR A 48 -9.61 -12.27 9.60
CA THR A 48 -10.32 -12.68 8.38
C THR A 48 -9.53 -12.40 7.10
N GLU A 49 -8.27 -11.94 7.21
CA GLU A 49 -7.46 -11.64 6.04
C GLU A 49 -6.88 -12.91 5.41
N VAL A 50 -6.63 -12.79 4.11
CA VAL A 50 -5.97 -13.80 3.27
C VAL A 50 -4.60 -14.15 3.86
N ILE A 51 -4.24 -15.43 3.85
CA ILE A 51 -2.91 -15.85 4.34
C ILE A 51 -1.84 -15.35 3.35
N PRO A 52 -0.88 -14.50 3.80
CA PRO A 52 0.04 -13.83 2.87
C PRO A 52 0.97 -14.82 2.16
N PHE A 53 1.51 -15.79 2.88
CA PHE A 53 2.44 -16.79 2.38
C PHE A 53 2.03 -18.19 2.80
N ARG A 54 2.26 -19.18 1.94
CA ARG A 54 2.19 -20.59 2.37
C ARG A 54 3.21 -20.81 3.47
N ASN A 55 2.79 -21.42 4.58
CA ASN A 55 3.62 -21.71 5.76
C ASN A 55 4.38 -20.50 6.32
N GLY A 56 3.95 -19.27 6.01
CA GLY A 56 4.64 -18.05 6.44
C GLY A 56 5.96 -17.76 5.71
N SER A 57 6.28 -18.44 4.60
CA SER A 57 7.56 -18.30 3.91
C SER A 57 7.40 -17.81 2.46
N ALA A 58 8.00 -16.67 2.15
CA ALA A 58 8.07 -16.15 0.78
C ALA A 58 8.83 -17.11 -0.16
N ARG A 59 9.84 -17.82 0.35
CA ARG A 59 10.61 -18.80 -0.42
C ARG A 59 9.76 -20.00 -0.81
N GLU A 60 9.06 -20.59 0.15
CA GLU A 60 8.15 -21.73 -0.11
C GLU A 60 7.02 -21.32 -1.07
N THR A 61 6.51 -20.09 -0.91
CA THR A 61 5.51 -19.53 -1.84
C THR A 61 6.03 -19.48 -3.29
N VAL A 62 7.30 -19.12 -3.51
CA VAL A 62 7.93 -19.15 -4.85
C VAL A 62 8.13 -20.59 -5.36
N GLU A 63 8.45 -21.54 -4.48
CA GLU A 63 8.57 -22.96 -4.86
C GLU A 63 7.20 -23.54 -5.28
N ILE A 64 6.12 -23.13 -4.60
CA ILE A 64 4.74 -23.46 -4.99
C ILE A 64 4.37 -22.85 -6.34
N PHE A 65 4.81 -21.62 -6.63
CA PHE A 65 4.61 -21.03 -7.95
C PHE A 65 5.15 -21.95 -9.06
N TYR A 66 6.40 -22.42 -8.95
CA TYR A 66 7.00 -23.26 -9.98
C TYR A 66 6.41 -24.67 -10.06
N SER A 67 5.95 -25.23 -8.95
CA SER A 67 5.40 -26.59 -8.89
C SER A 67 3.92 -26.68 -9.26
N LYS A 68 3.08 -25.73 -8.81
CA LYS A 68 1.61 -25.78 -8.99
C LYS A 68 1.08 -24.76 -10.00
N VAL A 69 1.62 -23.54 -10.01
CA VAL A 69 0.98 -22.40 -10.70
C VAL A 69 1.51 -22.20 -12.12
N LYS A 70 2.84 -22.21 -12.31
CA LYS A 70 3.50 -21.80 -13.55
C LYS A 70 2.91 -22.50 -14.78
N GLN A 71 2.83 -23.84 -14.75
CA GLN A 71 2.33 -24.61 -15.89
C GLN A 71 0.84 -24.41 -16.14
N ARG A 72 0.04 -24.19 -15.09
CA ARG A 72 -1.41 -24.03 -15.18
C ARG A 72 -1.84 -22.72 -15.83
N ILE A 73 -1.03 -21.66 -15.70
CA ILE A 73 -1.35 -20.34 -16.26
C ILE A 73 -0.78 -20.13 -17.67
N LEU A 74 0.14 -20.98 -18.14
CA LEU A 74 0.68 -20.87 -19.50
C LEU A 74 -0.41 -21.06 -20.55
N GLY A 75 -0.39 -20.24 -21.59
CA GLY A 75 -1.39 -20.27 -22.65
C GLY A 75 -2.75 -19.67 -22.27
N PHE A 76 -2.96 -19.27 -21.01
CA PHE A 76 -4.19 -18.59 -20.60
C PHE A 76 -4.31 -17.23 -21.28
N ASN A 77 -5.53 -16.82 -21.64
CA ASN A 77 -5.78 -15.51 -22.22
C ASN A 77 -5.74 -14.42 -21.13
N ALA A 78 -4.62 -13.71 -21.03
CA ALA A 78 -4.39 -12.68 -20.03
C ALA A 78 -5.38 -11.50 -20.11
N PHE A 79 -5.99 -11.26 -21.29
CA PHE A 79 -7.00 -10.20 -21.45
C PHE A 79 -8.28 -10.49 -20.63
N ASN A 80 -8.55 -11.75 -20.29
CA ASN A 80 -9.64 -12.12 -19.41
C ASN A 80 -9.19 -12.05 -17.93
N GLN A 81 -9.10 -10.83 -17.39
CA GLN A 81 -8.63 -10.60 -16.02
C GLN A 81 -9.44 -11.38 -14.98
N ASN A 82 -10.78 -11.32 -15.03
CA ASN A 82 -11.64 -12.05 -14.10
C ASN A 82 -11.39 -13.56 -14.16
N GLY A 83 -11.31 -14.10 -15.38
CA GLY A 83 -11.00 -15.53 -15.56
C GLY A 83 -9.61 -15.91 -15.07
N PHE A 84 -8.62 -15.03 -15.18
CA PHE A 84 -7.29 -15.26 -14.64
C PHE A 84 -7.31 -15.31 -13.10
N ASP A 85 -8.02 -14.37 -12.47
CA ASP A 85 -8.16 -14.33 -11.01
C ASP A 85 -9.00 -15.50 -10.47
N ASP A 86 -10.00 -15.95 -11.22
CA ASP A 86 -10.77 -17.17 -10.91
C ASP A 86 -9.92 -18.43 -11.07
N LEU A 87 -9.06 -18.50 -12.10
CA LEU A 87 -8.09 -19.59 -12.27
C LEU A 87 -7.11 -19.66 -11.09
N LEU A 88 -6.62 -18.52 -10.57
CA LEU A 88 -5.77 -18.51 -9.38
C LEU A 88 -6.50 -19.04 -8.15
N ARG A 89 -7.79 -18.70 -7.98
CA ARG A 89 -8.66 -19.25 -6.94
C ARG A 89 -8.85 -20.76 -7.08
N GLU A 90 -9.07 -21.23 -8.31
CA GLU A 90 -9.22 -22.66 -8.62
C GLU A 90 -7.92 -23.44 -8.33
N ILE A 91 -6.76 -22.91 -8.71
CA ILE A 91 -5.45 -23.53 -8.46
C ILE A 91 -5.17 -23.64 -6.95
N ASP A 92 -5.57 -22.63 -6.18
CA ASP A 92 -5.43 -22.64 -4.73
C ASP A 92 -6.39 -23.63 -4.06
N GLY A 93 -7.68 -23.58 -4.41
CA GLY A 93 -8.69 -24.49 -3.89
C GLY A 93 -9.10 -24.27 -2.42
N SER A 94 -8.54 -23.29 -1.72
CA SER A 94 -8.93 -22.89 -0.36
C SER A 94 -9.71 -21.57 -0.35
N GLU A 95 -10.41 -21.27 0.74
CA GLU A 95 -11.22 -20.05 0.86
C GLU A 95 -10.37 -18.77 1.03
N ASN A 96 -9.11 -18.90 1.45
CA ASN A 96 -8.28 -17.79 1.93
C ASN A 96 -6.86 -17.78 1.33
N PHE A 97 -6.69 -18.36 0.14
CA PHE A 97 -5.40 -18.50 -0.55
C PHE A 97 -4.30 -19.16 0.30
N SER A 98 -4.66 -20.06 1.20
CA SER A 98 -3.71 -20.72 2.10
C SER A 98 -2.75 -21.67 1.38
N GLU A 99 -3.07 -22.17 0.18
CA GLU A 99 -2.26 -23.16 -0.55
C GLU A 99 -1.18 -22.51 -1.42
N ILE A 100 -1.51 -21.44 -2.16
CA ILE A 100 -0.54 -20.71 -3.00
C ILE A 100 -0.05 -19.41 -2.37
N GLY A 101 -0.75 -18.86 -1.38
CA GLY A 101 -0.45 -17.59 -0.74
C GLY A 101 -1.10 -16.39 -1.44
N GLY A 102 -1.78 -15.55 -0.65
CA GLY A 102 -2.44 -14.33 -1.11
C GLY A 102 -1.49 -13.33 -1.77
N ASN A 103 -0.24 -13.27 -1.31
CA ASN A 103 0.77 -12.37 -1.87
C ASN A 103 1.15 -12.77 -3.29
N LEU A 104 1.35 -14.07 -3.54
CA LEU A 104 1.63 -14.57 -4.89
C LEU A 104 0.44 -14.32 -5.83
N SER A 105 -0.78 -14.62 -5.37
CA SER A 105 -2.00 -14.37 -6.14
C SER A 105 -2.14 -12.91 -6.55
N THR A 106 -1.99 -12.00 -5.59
CA THR A 106 -2.04 -10.55 -5.82
C THR A 106 -0.94 -10.08 -6.78
N ALA A 107 0.29 -10.56 -6.60
CA ALA A 107 1.41 -10.21 -7.47
C ALA A 107 1.18 -10.66 -8.92
N LEU A 108 0.67 -11.88 -9.12
CA LEU A 108 0.34 -12.41 -10.45
C LEU A 108 -0.81 -11.65 -11.09
N SER A 109 -1.87 -11.36 -10.34
CA SER A 109 -3.04 -10.61 -10.83
C SER A 109 -2.64 -9.24 -11.36
N ILE A 110 -1.87 -8.46 -10.59
CA ILE A 110 -1.41 -7.13 -11.00
C ILE A 110 -0.36 -7.22 -12.13
N ALA A 111 0.52 -8.23 -12.10
CA ALA A 111 1.48 -8.47 -13.17
C ALA A 111 0.78 -8.78 -14.51
N CYS A 112 -0.30 -9.55 -14.48
CA CYS A 112 -1.14 -9.83 -15.65
C CYS A 112 -1.74 -8.55 -16.23
N ALA A 113 -2.40 -7.73 -15.39
CA ALA A 113 -2.96 -6.45 -15.81
C ALA A 113 -1.91 -5.48 -16.40
N LYS A 114 -0.71 -5.45 -15.81
CA LYS A 114 0.43 -4.68 -16.34
C LYS A 114 0.91 -5.18 -17.70
N ALA A 115 0.98 -6.50 -17.91
CA ALA A 115 1.39 -7.09 -19.18
C ALA A 115 0.38 -6.75 -20.29
N VAL A 116 -0.91 -6.88 -20.01
CA VAL A 116 -1.98 -6.57 -20.97
C VAL A 116 -2.05 -5.08 -21.30
N SER A 117 -2.00 -4.20 -20.30
CA SER A 117 -2.02 -2.74 -20.53
C SER A 117 -0.85 -2.27 -21.41
N ARG A 118 0.34 -2.84 -21.22
CA ARG A 118 1.50 -2.59 -22.10
C ARG A 118 1.28 -3.10 -23.52
N LYS A 119 0.67 -4.29 -23.68
CA LYS A 119 0.36 -4.84 -25.00
C LYS A 119 -0.67 -4.01 -25.76
N LEU A 120 -1.63 -3.44 -25.05
CA LEU A 120 -2.62 -2.51 -25.59
C LEU A 120 -2.09 -1.09 -25.82
N ASP A 121 -0.84 -0.80 -25.43
CA ASP A 121 -0.24 0.54 -25.43
C ASP A 121 -1.10 1.59 -24.70
N ILE A 122 -1.65 1.20 -23.55
CA ILE A 122 -2.42 2.11 -22.68
C ILE A 122 -1.85 2.12 -21.26
N PRO A 123 -1.96 3.26 -20.54
CA PRO A 123 -1.60 3.30 -19.13
C PRO A 123 -2.43 2.31 -18.28
N LEU A 124 -1.80 1.70 -17.27
CA LEU A 124 -2.46 0.74 -16.37
C LEU A 124 -3.75 1.28 -15.75
N TYR A 125 -3.77 2.55 -15.34
CA TYR A 125 -4.97 3.16 -14.74
C TYR A 125 -6.15 3.22 -15.71
N ARG A 126 -5.90 3.32 -17.03
CA ARG A 126 -6.97 3.24 -18.05
C ARG A 126 -7.42 1.80 -18.25
N TYR A 127 -6.49 0.85 -18.23
CA TYR A 127 -6.84 -0.58 -18.33
C TYR A 127 -7.73 -1.02 -17.17
N VAL A 128 -7.32 -0.72 -15.92
CA VAL A 128 -8.06 -1.09 -14.71
C VAL A 128 -9.34 -0.25 -14.54
N GLY A 129 -9.27 1.04 -14.84
CA GLY A 129 -10.39 1.97 -14.68
C GLY A 129 -11.42 1.93 -15.82
N GLY A 130 -11.14 1.24 -16.93
CA GLY A 130 -12.03 1.19 -18.09
C GLY A 130 -12.52 2.57 -18.53
N ASN A 131 -13.84 2.72 -18.66
CA ASN A 131 -14.50 3.96 -19.08
C ASN A 131 -14.68 5.00 -17.96
N PHE A 132 -14.23 4.73 -16.73
CA PHE A 132 -14.36 5.69 -15.64
C PHE A 132 -13.46 6.91 -15.88
N ARG A 133 -13.99 8.10 -15.57
CA ARG A 133 -13.23 9.34 -15.64
C ARG A 133 -12.16 9.32 -14.56
N ALA A 134 -10.91 9.06 -14.96
CA ALA A 134 -9.77 9.09 -14.05
C ALA A 134 -9.70 10.45 -13.34
N LYS A 135 -9.72 10.43 -12.00
CA LYS A 135 -9.47 11.58 -11.14
C LYS A 135 -8.25 11.27 -10.28
N LEU A 136 -7.40 12.27 -10.09
CA LEU A 136 -6.30 12.14 -9.13
C LEU A 136 -6.86 12.21 -7.70
N PRO A 137 -6.47 11.29 -6.80
CA PRO A 137 -6.92 11.33 -5.43
C PRO A 137 -6.30 12.52 -4.69
N LYS A 138 -6.95 12.98 -3.62
CA LYS A 138 -6.31 13.94 -2.70
C LYS A 138 -5.32 13.19 -1.82
N PRO A 139 -4.03 13.59 -1.79
CA PRO A 139 -3.05 12.91 -0.95
C PRO A 139 -3.35 13.16 0.54
N LEU A 140 -3.29 12.09 1.32
CA LEU A 140 -3.26 12.13 2.77
C LEU A 140 -1.81 11.89 3.21
N GLY A 141 -1.20 12.87 3.88
CA GLY A 141 0.15 12.74 4.41
C GLY A 141 0.10 12.33 5.88
N ASN A 142 0.67 11.18 6.23
CA ASN A 142 0.93 10.84 7.63
C ASN A 142 2.15 11.63 8.13
N VAL A 143 1.98 12.46 9.17
CA VAL A 143 3.01 13.38 9.65
C VAL A 143 3.52 13.07 11.05
N ILE A 144 2.68 12.53 11.94
CA ILE A 144 3.08 12.05 13.27
C ILE A 144 2.55 10.62 13.41
N GLY A 145 3.43 9.70 13.78
CA GLY A 145 3.13 8.29 14.00
C GLY A 145 3.16 7.94 15.48
N GLY A 146 2.18 7.18 15.93
CA GLY A 146 2.02 6.75 17.32
C GLY A 146 1.52 5.33 17.50
N GLY A 147 0.81 5.10 18.59
CA GLY A 147 0.25 3.80 18.96
C GLY A 147 1.29 2.84 19.54
N LYS A 148 1.08 1.54 19.36
CA LYS A 148 1.89 0.48 20.00
C LYS A 148 3.40 0.52 19.70
N HIS A 149 3.80 1.26 18.67
CA HIS A 149 5.19 1.40 18.25
C HIS A 149 5.88 2.66 18.78
N ALA A 150 5.14 3.58 19.43
CA ALA A 150 5.70 4.79 20.02
C ALA A 150 5.82 4.65 21.54
N ILE A 151 7.02 4.31 22.02
CA ILE A 151 7.32 4.21 23.45
C ILE A 151 7.14 5.61 24.08
N ASN A 152 6.21 5.75 25.02
CA ASN A 152 5.86 7.02 25.67
C ASN A 152 5.45 8.14 24.69
N GLY A 153 4.92 7.76 23.52
CA GLY A 153 4.41 8.70 22.51
C GLY A 153 2.88 8.74 22.47
N THR A 154 2.36 9.25 21.36
CA THR A 154 0.92 9.43 21.14
C THR A 154 0.18 8.10 21.14
N THR A 155 -1.04 8.07 21.69
CA THR A 155 -1.91 6.88 21.63
C THR A 155 -2.55 6.72 20.26
N ILE A 156 -2.81 7.84 19.58
CA ILE A 156 -3.29 7.89 18.20
C ILE A 156 -2.20 7.35 17.27
N GLN A 157 -2.58 6.48 16.33
CA GLN A 157 -1.64 5.78 15.45
C GLN A 157 -1.11 6.68 14.33
N GLU A 158 -2.00 7.44 13.67
CA GLU A 158 -1.61 8.29 12.54
C GLU A 158 -2.28 9.66 12.64
N PHE A 159 -1.47 10.70 12.48
CA PHE A 159 -1.91 12.08 12.35
C PHE A 159 -1.78 12.46 10.89
N LEU A 160 -2.92 12.64 10.22
CA LEU A 160 -3.01 12.80 8.78
C LEU A 160 -3.28 14.25 8.41
N VAL A 161 -2.71 14.70 7.29
CA VAL A 161 -3.01 16.00 6.70
C VAL A 161 -3.42 15.87 5.24
N SER A 162 -4.37 16.71 4.85
CA SER A 162 -4.77 16.90 3.46
C SER A 162 -4.96 18.38 3.18
N ASN A 163 -5.04 18.76 1.91
CA ASN A 163 -5.20 20.15 1.52
C ASN A 163 -6.03 20.28 0.24
N ASN A 164 -6.51 21.50 -0.03
CA ASN A 164 -7.35 21.80 -1.19
C ASN A 164 -6.56 22.42 -2.36
N ALA A 165 -5.27 22.14 -2.48
CA ALA A 165 -4.47 22.66 -3.58
C ALA A 165 -5.08 22.34 -4.95
N ASP A 166 -4.85 23.25 -5.90
CA ASP A 166 -5.34 23.22 -7.29
C ASP A 166 -4.86 22.01 -8.11
N SER A 167 -3.80 21.33 -7.66
CA SER A 167 -3.17 20.23 -8.37
C SER A 167 -2.61 19.18 -7.41
N PHE A 168 -2.56 17.94 -7.88
CA PHE A 168 -2.02 16.82 -7.11
C PHE A 168 -0.56 17.04 -6.70
N LEU A 169 0.27 17.59 -7.61
CA LEU A 169 1.68 17.88 -7.32
C LEU A 169 1.82 18.96 -6.24
N LYS A 170 1.03 20.04 -6.32
CA LYS A 170 1.02 21.07 -5.28
C LYS A 170 0.55 20.48 -3.94
N ALA A 171 -0.47 19.63 -3.94
CA ALA A 171 -0.94 18.98 -2.74
C ALA A 171 0.14 18.11 -2.05
N ILE A 172 0.94 17.37 -2.82
CA ILE A 172 2.09 16.62 -2.31
C ILE A 172 3.15 17.56 -1.71
N MET A 173 3.49 18.65 -2.41
CA MET A 173 4.49 19.60 -1.94
C MET A 173 4.06 20.29 -0.64
N VAL A 174 2.78 20.65 -0.53
CA VAL A 174 2.19 21.20 0.72
C VAL A 174 2.30 20.18 1.85
N ASN A 175 1.91 18.92 1.63
CA ASN A 175 2.05 17.87 2.65
C ASN A 175 3.51 17.65 3.07
N ALA A 176 4.46 17.70 2.13
CA ALA A 176 5.89 17.59 2.43
C ALA A 176 6.42 18.79 3.24
N LYS A 177 5.91 20.00 2.98
CA LYS A 177 6.22 21.20 3.78
C LYS A 177 5.69 21.07 5.21
N ILE A 178 4.44 20.63 5.37
CA ILE A 178 3.84 20.37 6.70
C ILE A 178 4.65 19.32 7.45
N HIS A 179 5.00 18.20 6.81
CA HIS A 179 5.82 17.14 7.41
C HIS A 179 7.15 17.69 7.94
N LYS A 180 7.88 18.50 7.15
CA LYS A 180 9.13 19.14 7.58
C LYS A 180 8.90 20.12 8.74
N ARG A 181 7.81 20.89 8.71
CA ARG A 181 7.47 21.86 9.77
C ARG A 181 7.17 21.15 11.09
N VAL A 182 6.42 20.05 11.05
CA VAL A 182 6.16 19.19 12.21
C VAL A 182 7.47 18.68 12.81
N GLY A 183 8.40 18.16 12.01
CA GLY A 183 9.70 17.70 12.51
C GLY A 183 10.51 18.79 13.22
N LYS A 184 10.49 20.02 12.69
CA LYS A 184 11.13 21.18 13.32
C LYS A 184 10.49 21.51 14.67
N LEU A 185 9.16 21.64 14.72
CA LEU A 185 8.42 21.95 15.96
C LEU A 185 8.58 20.87 17.03
N LEU A 186 8.62 19.59 16.62
CA LEU A 186 8.91 18.47 17.52
C LEU A 186 10.32 18.59 18.13
N THR A 187 11.32 18.89 17.30
CA THR A 187 12.71 19.07 17.74
C THR A 187 12.84 20.23 18.73
N GLU A 188 12.18 21.35 18.44
CA GLU A 188 12.17 22.54 19.30
C GLU A 188 11.49 22.24 20.65
N LYS A 189 10.33 21.58 20.64
CA LYS A 189 9.60 21.23 21.86
C LYS A 189 10.39 20.27 22.76
N LEU A 190 11.09 19.31 22.17
CA LEU A 190 11.80 18.27 22.89
C LEU A 190 13.23 18.65 23.33
N GLY A 191 13.70 19.86 23.00
CA GLY A 191 14.87 20.47 23.64
C GLY A 191 16.16 19.63 23.59
N GLY A 192 16.36 18.85 22.53
CA GLY A 192 17.55 18.01 22.35
C GLY A 192 17.34 16.50 22.51
N GLN A 193 16.11 16.03 22.82
CA GLN A 193 15.81 14.60 22.67
C GLN A 193 15.74 14.21 21.18
N SER A 194 16.16 12.99 20.87
CA SER A 194 16.10 12.47 19.50
C SER A 194 14.67 12.17 19.07
N ILE A 195 14.29 12.69 17.90
CA ILE A 195 13.07 12.27 17.19
C ILE A 195 13.40 11.19 16.16
N GLY A 196 12.48 10.26 15.97
CA GLY A 196 12.60 9.15 15.02
C GLY A 196 11.69 9.32 13.81
N VAL A 197 11.86 8.43 12.84
CA VAL A 197 10.99 8.29 11.68
C VAL A 197 10.51 6.85 11.61
N GLY A 198 9.19 6.65 11.62
CA GLY A 198 8.59 5.31 11.59
C GLY A 198 8.59 4.67 10.20
N ASP A 199 8.02 3.46 10.10
CA ASP A 199 7.93 2.68 8.86
C ASP A 199 7.22 3.44 7.72
N GLU A 200 6.19 4.21 8.05
CA GLU A 200 5.44 5.05 7.10
C GLU A 200 6.06 6.44 6.86
N ARG A 201 7.28 6.65 7.38
CA ARG A 201 8.01 7.92 7.33
C ARG A 201 7.39 9.08 8.12
N ALA A 202 6.36 8.84 8.93
CA ALA A 202 5.86 9.80 9.91
C ALA A 202 6.87 10.03 11.04
N TRP A 203 6.88 11.22 11.63
CA TRP A 203 7.73 11.51 12.79
C TRP A 203 7.22 10.76 14.02
N VAL A 204 8.15 10.18 14.78
CA VAL A 204 7.86 9.48 16.04
C VAL A 204 8.60 10.19 17.16
N ALA A 205 7.86 10.55 18.20
CA ALA A 205 8.37 11.36 19.30
C ALA A 205 7.62 11.02 20.61
N SER A 206 8.30 11.20 21.75
CA SER A 206 7.71 10.99 23.07
C SER A 206 6.95 12.24 23.52
N ILE A 207 5.73 12.39 23.02
CA ILE A 207 4.82 13.51 23.32
C ILE A 207 3.39 13.01 23.55
N SER A 208 2.57 13.80 24.24
CA SER A 208 1.14 13.49 24.43
C SER A 208 0.33 13.70 23.14
N ASP A 209 -0.90 13.19 23.12
CA ASP A 209 -1.82 13.41 21.99
C ASP A 209 -2.17 14.89 21.84
N GLU A 210 -2.37 15.62 22.95
CA GLU A 210 -2.64 17.06 22.95
C GLU A 210 -1.47 17.84 22.36
N ASP A 211 -0.25 17.52 22.79
CA ASP A 211 0.96 18.13 22.27
C ASP A 211 1.13 17.89 20.76
N ALA A 212 0.82 16.68 20.30
CA ALA A 212 0.85 16.34 18.88
C ALA A 212 -0.20 17.12 18.08
N MET A 213 -1.42 17.29 18.62
CA MET A 213 -2.46 18.10 18.00
C MET A 213 -2.08 19.57 17.92
N ASP A 214 -1.47 20.13 18.97
CA ASP A 214 -1.03 21.53 19.00
C ASP A 214 0.10 21.80 18.00
N ILE A 215 1.08 20.90 17.91
CA ILE A 215 2.14 20.96 16.90
C ILE A 215 1.55 20.86 15.50
N LEU A 216 0.64 19.90 15.27
CA LEU A 216 0.01 19.71 13.98
C LEU A 216 -0.77 20.95 13.55
N LYS A 217 -1.58 21.52 14.46
CA LYS A 217 -2.35 22.73 14.21
C LYS A 217 -1.45 23.91 13.87
N THR A 218 -0.35 24.08 14.61
CA THR A 218 0.64 25.14 14.36
C THR A 218 1.27 24.97 12.98
N ALA A 219 1.78 23.77 12.66
CA ALA A 219 2.38 23.48 11.35
C ALA A 219 1.40 23.70 10.20
N CYS A 220 0.16 23.23 10.34
CA CYS A 220 -0.90 23.41 9.34
C CYS A 220 -1.22 24.89 9.12
N ASN A 221 -1.34 25.69 10.19
CA ASN A 221 -1.65 27.12 10.08
C ASN A 221 -0.54 27.91 9.41
N GLU A 222 0.72 27.65 9.77
CA GLU A 222 1.87 28.32 9.18
C GLU A 222 1.98 28.01 7.68
N VAL A 223 1.93 26.72 7.30
CA VAL A 223 2.04 26.32 5.89
C VAL A 223 0.80 26.73 5.08
N SER A 224 -0.40 26.67 5.67
CA SER A 224 -1.63 27.17 5.05
C SER A 224 -1.52 28.64 4.65
N SER A 225 -0.95 29.46 5.54
CA SER A 225 -0.74 30.88 5.32
C SER A 225 0.34 31.15 4.26
N GLU A 226 1.47 30.42 4.32
CA GLU A 226 2.57 30.54 3.36
C GLU A 226 2.16 30.13 1.93
N GLU A 227 1.39 29.05 1.79
CA GLU A 227 1.01 28.50 0.48
C GLU A 227 -0.32 29.05 -0.04
N THR A 228 -1.06 29.79 0.80
CA THR A 228 -2.43 30.25 0.51
C THR A 228 -3.35 29.08 0.11
N VAL A 229 -3.28 27.98 0.87
CA VAL A 229 -4.04 26.73 0.64
C VAL A 229 -4.67 26.29 1.96
N ASN A 230 -5.95 25.92 1.94
CA ASN A 230 -6.61 25.39 3.12
C ASN A 230 -6.15 23.95 3.42
N VAL A 231 -5.66 23.74 4.63
CA VAL A 231 -5.17 22.45 5.14
C VAL A 231 -6.19 21.89 6.13
N VAL A 232 -6.53 20.61 5.98
CA VAL A 232 -7.42 19.86 6.86
C VAL A 232 -6.62 18.73 7.51
N SER A 233 -6.66 18.66 8.84
CA SER A 233 -6.08 17.55 9.61
C SER A 233 -7.15 16.48 9.91
N GLY A 234 -6.73 15.22 9.93
CA GLY A 234 -7.54 14.08 10.36
C GLY A 234 -6.68 13.12 11.19
N PHE A 235 -7.31 12.16 11.87
CA PHE A 235 -6.60 11.21 12.73
C PHE A 235 -7.08 9.79 12.44
N ARG A 236 -6.16 8.83 12.47
CA ARG A 236 -6.47 7.39 12.49
C ARG A 236 -6.10 6.84 13.86
N SER A 237 -7.10 6.44 14.63
CA SER A 237 -6.89 5.72 15.90
C SER A 237 -6.93 4.21 15.65
N CYS A 238 -6.03 3.44 16.26
CA CYS A 238 -5.99 1.99 16.06
C CYS A 238 -7.07 1.29 16.91
N ARG A 239 -7.76 0.30 16.31
CA ARG A 239 -8.44 -0.82 17.00
C ARG A 239 -9.68 -0.51 17.87
N LEU A 240 -10.64 0.28 17.38
CA LEU A 240 -12.00 0.28 17.93
C LEU A 240 -12.85 -0.90 17.40
N LEU A 241 -12.46 -2.13 17.71
CA LEU A 241 -13.41 -3.27 17.68
C LEU A 241 -14.10 -3.48 19.04
N ASN A 242 -13.76 -2.70 20.08
CA ASN A 242 -14.26 -2.88 21.46
C ASN A 242 -14.79 -1.60 22.14
N PHE A 243 -15.29 -0.57 21.43
CA PHE A 243 -15.98 0.56 22.09
C PHE A 243 -17.39 0.85 21.56
N PHE A 244 -17.96 -0.03 20.73
CA PHE A 244 -19.40 -0.01 20.47
C PHE A 244 -20.07 -1.12 21.26
N ASP A 245 -20.16 -0.96 22.58
CA ASP A 245 -21.33 -1.45 23.30
C ASP A 245 -22.41 -0.38 23.10
N GLY A 246 -23.27 -0.64 22.11
CA GLY A 246 -24.44 0.17 21.83
C GLY A 246 -25.43 0.05 22.99
N SER A 247 -25.44 1.09 23.82
CA SER A 247 -26.56 1.39 24.71
C SER A 247 -26.88 2.87 24.55
N SER A 248 -27.79 3.15 23.62
CA SER A 248 -28.68 4.30 23.67
C SER A 248 -29.53 4.26 24.94
#